data_AF-A0A2P8VVP4-F1
#
_entry.id   AF-A0A2P8VVP4-F1
#
_cell.length_a   1.000
_cell.length_b   1.000
_cell.length_c   1.000
_cell.angle_alpha   90.00
_cell.angle_beta   90.00
_cell.angle_gamma   90.00
#
_symmetry.space_group_name_H-M   'P 1'
#
loop_
_entity.id
_entity.type
_entity.pdbx_description
1 polymer ?
#
loop_
_entity_poly.entity_id
_entity_poly.type
_entity_poly.pdbx_seq_one_letter_code
_entity_poly.pdbx_strand_id
1 'polypeptide(L)'
;MEELLELRELLLADRVSDALLLVEELTEMSKDDKLNKIFSFGVILLHHLIKQVAEGRTTRSWEASILNAVKQIQRTNQRRKAESMYLTLQELQDTLEDAYDSALRQAALEAFEGRYDAAELEQRVNHKAVINQAIALIVGSETDSAID
;
A
#
# COMPACT_ATOMS: atom_id res chain seq x y z
N MET A 1 -9.06 -13.94 20.69
CA MET A 1 -7.65 -13.61 20.50
C MET A 1 -6.92 -14.38 21.57
N GLU A 2 -6.58 -15.61 21.21
CA GLU A 2 -6.04 -16.66 22.08
C GLU A 2 -4.66 -16.27 22.61
N GLU A 3 -3.92 -15.53 21.80
CA GLU A 3 -2.59 -14.97 22.06
C GLU A 3 -2.61 -13.92 23.19
N LEU A 4 -3.69 -13.15 23.34
CA LEU A 4 -3.83 -12.22 24.48
C LEU A 4 -4.11 -12.95 25.78
N LEU A 5 -4.76 -14.13 25.72
CA LEU A 5 -4.96 -14.98 26.89
C LEU A 5 -3.63 -15.64 27.28
N GLU A 6 -2.88 -16.15 26.32
CA GLU A 6 -1.54 -16.70 26.53
C GLU A 6 -0.58 -15.66 27.11
N LEU A 7 -0.56 -14.43 26.55
CA LEU A 7 0.23 -13.33 27.11
C LEU A 7 -0.12 -13.06 28.58
N ARG A 8 -1.43 -13.06 28.91
CA ARG A 8 -1.89 -12.89 30.29
C ARG A 8 -1.41 -14.03 31.18
N GLU A 9 -1.45 -15.28 30.72
CA GLU A 9 -0.99 -16.45 31.46
C GLU A 9 0.52 -16.42 31.71
N LEU A 10 1.33 -16.06 30.71
CA LEU A 10 2.77 -15.90 30.85
C LEU A 10 3.12 -14.82 31.89
N LEU A 11 2.41 -13.69 31.86
CA LEU A 11 2.59 -12.62 32.85
C LEU A 11 2.19 -13.05 34.27
N LEU A 12 1.09 -13.78 34.42
CA LEU A 12 0.67 -14.32 35.73
C LEU A 12 1.63 -15.39 36.27
N ALA A 13 2.34 -16.10 35.39
CA ALA A 13 3.35 -17.09 35.73
C ALA A 13 4.76 -16.50 35.94
N ASP A 14 4.92 -15.17 35.94
CA ASP A 14 6.21 -14.45 36.03
C ASP A 14 7.20 -14.81 34.90
N ARG A 15 6.69 -15.34 33.78
CA ARG A 15 7.47 -15.69 32.58
C ARG A 15 7.63 -14.48 31.67
N VAL A 16 8.23 -13.42 32.19
CA VAL A 16 8.32 -12.11 31.50
C VAL A 16 9.07 -12.20 30.18
N SER A 17 10.15 -12.99 30.10
CA SER A 17 10.90 -13.15 28.85
C SER A 17 10.07 -13.77 27.73
N ASP A 18 9.27 -14.79 28.05
CA ASP A 18 8.40 -15.45 27.07
C ASP A 18 7.24 -14.52 26.68
N ALA A 19 6.70 -13.76 27.63
CA ALA A 19 5.68 -12.75 27.37
C ALA A 19 6.19 -11.66 26.40
N LEU A 20 7.45 -11.25 26.52
CA LEU A 20 8.08 -10.27 25.62
C LEU A 20 8.26 -10.83 24.20
N LEU A 21 8.67 -12.09 24.06
CA LEU A 21 8.77 -12.75 22.76
C LEU A 21 7.41 -12.79 22.04
N LEU A 22 6.34 -13.15 22.77
CA LEU A 22 4.99 -13.17 22.20
C LEU A 22 4.51 -11.75 21.78
N VAL A 23 4.91 -10.71 22.50
CA VAL A 23 4.61 -9.32 22.12
C VAL A 23 5.34 -8.92 20.83
N GLU A 24 6.59 -9.34 20.65
CA GLU A 24 7.35 -9.11 19.41
C GLU A 24 6.67 -9.81 18.23
N GLU A 25 6.31 -11.09 18.38
CA GLU A 25 5.58 -11.85 17.35
C GLU A 25 4.25 -11.20 16.97
N LEU A 26 3.44 -10.82 17.96
CA LEU A 26 2.17 -10.13 17.73
C LEU A 26 2.35 -8.77 17.05
N THR A 27 3.46 -8.08 17.33
CA THR A 27 3.79 -6.80 16.71
C THR A 27 4.16 -6.98 15.24
N GLU A 28 4.98 -7.98 14.92
CA GLU A 28 5.33 -8.35 13.54
C GLU A 28 4.09 -8.78 12.76
N MET A 29 3.26 -9.67 13.30
CA MET A 29 2.01 -10.10 12.65
C MET A 29 1.07 -8.92 12.34
N SER A 30 0.94 -7.99 13.28
CA SER A 30 0.13 -6.78 13.08
C SER A 30 0.69 -5.90 11.97
N LYS A 31 2.02 -5.78 11.88
CA LYS A 31 2.71 -5.00 10.84
C LYS A 31 2.55 -5.66 9.47
N ASP A 32 2.76 -6.97 9.37
CA ASP A 32 2.58 -7.76 8.15
C ASP A 32 1.15 -7.65 7.61
N ASP A 33 0.13 -7.67 8.48
CA ASP A 33 -1.26 -7.47 8.08
C ASP A 33 -1.51 -6.07 7.47
N LYS A 34 -0.76 -5.03 7.90
CA LYS A 34 -0.79 -3.71 7.24
C LYS A 34 -0.06 -3.71 5.92
N LEU A 35 1.15 -4.29 5.87
CA LEU A 35 1.95 -4.39 4.64
C LEU A 35 1.16 -5.10 3.54
N ASN A 36 0.57 -6.26 3.82
CA ASN A 36 -0.22 -7.03 2.86
C ASN A 36 -1.44 -6.26 2.32
N LYS A 37 -2.11 -5.50 3.18
CA LYS A 37 -3.24 -4.65 2.78
C LYS A 37 -2.79 -3.48 1.91
N ILE A 38 -1.71 -2.81 2.30
CA ILE A 38 -1.13 -1.70 1.53
C ILE A 38 -0.63 -2.20 0.19
N PHE A 39 0.06 -3.33 0.12
CA PHE A 39 0.46 -4.01 -1.11
C PHE A 39 -0.75 -4.24 -2.04
N SER A 40 -1.82 -4.85 -1.51
CA SER A 40 -3.01 -5.17 -2.31
C SER A 40 -3.67 -3.92 -2.92
N PHE A 41 -3.80 -2.84 -2.14
CA PHE A 41 -4.30 -1.57 -2.68
C PHE A 41 -3.27 -0.84 -3.55
N GLY A 42 -1.98 -1.03 -3.29
CA GLY A 42 -0.87 -0.54 -4.10
C GLY A 42 -0.92 -1.12 -5.51
N VAL A 43 -1.19 -2.42 -5.65
CA VAL A 43 -1.40 -3.07 -6.95
C VAL A 43 -2.52 -2.37 -7.73
N ILE A 44 -3.67 -2.10 -7.09
CA ILE A 44 -4.81 -1.43 -7.73
C ILE A 44 -4.47 0.01 -8.13
N LEU A 45 -3.83 0.76 -7.23
CA LEU A 45 -3.40 2.13 -7.49
C LEU A 45 -2.45 2.19 -8.69
N LEU A 46 -1.37 1.41 -8.65
CA LEU A 46 -0.35 1.37 -9.68
C LEU A 46 -0.92 0.86 -11.01
N HIS A 47 -1.82 -0.12 -10.98
CA HIS A 47 -2.48 -0.63 -12.18
C HIS A 47 -3.15 0.50 -12.98
N HIS A 48 -3.92 1.35 -12.30
CA HIS A 48 -4.60 2.47 -12.96
C HIS A 48 -3.64 3.60 -13.35
N LEU A 49 -2.62 3.91 -12.53
CA LEU A 49 -1.61 4.91 -12.89
C LEU A 49 -0.79 4.49 -14.12
N ILE A 50 -0.40 3.22 -14.21
CA ILE A 50 0.31 2.66 -15.37
C ILE A 50 -0.55 2.81 -16.63
N LYS A 51 -1.85 2.48 -16.56
CA LYS A 51 -2.78 2.68 -17.68
C LYS A 51 -2.93 4.15 -18.08
N GLN A 52 -3.00 5.06 -17.10
CA GLN A 52 -3.07 6.49 -17.37
C GLN A 52 -1.85 7.00 -18.13
N VAL A 53 -0.66 6.60 -17.68
CA VAL A 53 0.61 6.98 -18.31
C VAL A 53 0.73 6.35 -19.70
N ALA A 54 0.47 5.05 -19.80
CA ALA A 54 0.60 4.32 -21.06
C ALA A 54 -0.34 4.85 -22.14
N GLU A 55 -1.60 5.11 -21.81
CA GLU A 55 -2.62 5.53 -22.77
C GLU A 55 -2.75 7.06 -22.90
N GLY A 56 -2.09 7.84 -22.05
CA GLY A 56 -2.16 9.30 -22.05
C GLY A 56 -3.57 9.84 -21.77
N ARG A 57 -4.42 9.08 -21.08
CA ARG A 57 -5.82 9.42 -20.78
C ARG A 57 -6.26 8.84 -19.44
N THR A 58 -7.40 9.28 -18.95
CA THR A 58 -8.04 8.72 -17.76
C THR A 58 -9.54 8.52 -18.00
N THR A 59 -10.18 7.72 -17.14
CA THR A 59 -11.64 7.61 -17.08
C THR A 59 -12.12 7.88 -15.66
N ARG A 60 -13.41 8.22 -15.51
CA ARG A 60 -14.02 8.42 -14.19
C ARG A 60 -13.94 7.18 -13.29
N SER A 61 -13.98 5.99 -13.89
CA SER A 61 -13.86 4.74 -13.12
C SER A 61 -12.42 4.50 -12.64
N TRP A 62 -11.41 4.88 -13.44
CA TRP A 62 -10.01 4.79 -13.03
C TRP A 62 -9.69 5.80 -11.92
N GLU A 63 -10.14 7.05 -12.06
CA GLU A 63 -10.01 8.07 -11.03
C GLU A 63 -10.65 7.63 -9.71
N ALA A 64 -11.88 7.12 -9.76
CA ALA A 64 -12.56 6.60 -8.57
C ALA A 64 -11.78 5.45 -7.90
N SER A 65 -11.19 4.56 -8.70
CA SER A 65 -10.40 3.42 -8.21
C SER A 65 -9.09 3.89 -7.58
N ILE A 66 -8.40 4.86 -8.20
CA ILE A 66 -7.20 5.50 -7.65
C ILE A 66 -7.51 6.17 -6.31
N LEU A 67 -8.54 7.02 -6.25
CA LEU A 67 -8.93 7.72 -5.02
C LEU A 67 -9.31 6.75 -3.91
N ASN A 68 -10.04 5.69 -4.24
CA ASN A 68 -10.40 4.66 -3.26
C ASN A 68 -9.17 3.91 -2.75
N ALA A 69 -8.27 3.47 -3.64
CA ALA A 69 -7.05 2.78 -3.24
C ALA A 69 -6.16 3.66 -2.33
N VAL A 70 -5.96 4.92 -2.71
CA VAL A 70 -5.22 5.92 -1.91
C VAL A 70 -5.84 6.05 -0.52
N LYS A 71 -7.16 6.23 -0.43
CA LYS A 71 -7.87 6.36 0.85
C LYS A 71 -7.73 5.11 1.72
N GLN A 72 -7.77 3.92 1.13
CA GLN A 72 -7.58 2.67 1.88
C GLN A 72 -6.15 2.48 2.36
N ILE A 73 -5.15 2.86 1.56
CA ILE A 73 -3.74 2.85 1.97
C ILE A 73 -3.54 3.80 3.15
N GLN A 74 -3.98 5.05 3.02
CA GLN A 74 -3.91 6.06 4.09
C GLN A 74 -4.56 5.57 5.38
N ARG A 75 -5.80 5.05 5.29
CA ARG A 75 -6.53 4.51 6.44
C ARG A 75 -5.85 3.30 7.08
N THR A 76 -5.23 2.44 6.27
CA THR A 76 -4.50 1.27 6.75
C THR A 76 -3.21 1.67 7.46
N ASN A 77 -2.53 2.70 6.93
CA ASN A 77 -1.26 3.17 7.46
C ASN A 77 -1.40 4.11 8.67
N GLN A 78 -2.57 4.72 8.89
CA GLN A 78 -2.80 5.64 10.00
C GLN A 78 -2.95 4.89 11.35
N ARG A 79 -2.21 5.30 12.38
CA ARG A 79 -2.43 4.83 13.76
C ARG A 79 -3.62 5.57 14.38
N ARG A 80 -4.52 4.82 15.03
CA ARG A 80 -5.77 5.38 15.60
C ARG A 80 -5.58 6.31 16.81
N LYS A 81 -4.44 6.23 17.49
CA LYS A 81 -4.17 6.92 18.77
C LYS A 81 -2.90 7.77 18.75
N ALA A 82 -2.22 7.87 17.61
CA ALA A 82 -0.98 8.61 17.46
C ALA A 82 -1.02 9.37 16.13
N GLU A 83 -0.39 10.54 16.08
CA GLU A 83 -0.19 11.30 14.83
C GLU A 83 0.82 10.64 13.87
N SER A 84 1.27 9.42 14.19
CA SER A 84 2.25 8.66 13.41
C SER A 84 1.62 7.56 12.55
N MET A 85 2.36 7.14 11.52
CA MET A 85 1.98 6.05 10.63
C MET A 85 2.51 4.69 11.14
N TYR A 86 1.97 3.58 10.64
CA TYR A 86 2.52 2.23 10.90
C TYR A 86 3.82 2.01 10.13
N LEU A 87 3.82 2.34 8.84
CA LEU A 87 4.96 2.28 7.94
C LEU A 87 5.61 3.66 7.84
N THR A 88 6.94 3.66 7.79
CA THR A 88 7.74 4.79 7.35
C THR A 88 7.54 5.06 5.85
N LEU A 89 8.01 6.22 5.39
CA LEU A 89 7.97 6.53 3.95
C LEU A 89 8.77 5.52 3.12
N GLN A 90 9.92 5.05 3.62
CA GLN A 90 10.74 4.05 2.94
C GLN A 90 10.00 2.71 2.84
N GLU A 91 9.41 2.21 3.93
CA GLU A 91 8.66 0.96 3.90
C GLU A 91 7.43 1.04 2.98
N LEU A 92 6.76 2.19 2.94
CA LEU A 92 5.68 2.44 1.99
C LEU A 92 6.19 2.38 0.54
N GLN A 93 7.31 3.04 0.25
CA GLN A 93 7.93 2.99 -1.07
C GLN A 93 8.30 1.55 -1.45
N ASP A 94 8.99 0.82 -0.57
CA ASP A 94 9.41 -0.56 -0.82
C ASP A 94 8.19 -1.47 -1.08
N THR A 95 7.08 -1.25 -0.36
CA THR A 95 5.82 -1.99 -0.59
C THR A 95 5.20 -1.68 -1.96
N LEU A 96 5.30 -0.44 -2.44
CA LEU A 96 4.80 -0.05 -3.76
C LEU A 96 5.70 -0.57 -4.89
N GLU A 97 7.02 -0.59 -4.68
CA GLU A 97 7.98 -1.20 -5.60
C GLU A 97 7.69 -2.70 -5.76
N ASP A 98 7.46 -3.42 -4.66
CA ASP A 98 7.08 -4.85 -4.70
C ASP A 98 5.72 -5.08 -5.40
N ALA A 99 4.79 -4.15 -5.25
CA ALA A 99 3.49 -4.20 -5.93
C ALA A 99 3.55 -3.91 -7.44
N TYR A 100 4.63 -3.26 -7.93
CA TYR A 100 4.70 -2.72 -9.29
C TYR A 100 4.59 -3.79 -10.37
N ASP A 101 5.36 -4.87 -10.25
CA ASP A 101 5.37 -5.96 -11.24
C ASP A 101 3.99 -6.60 -11.41
N SER A 102 3.25 -6.76 -10.31
CA SER A 102 1.89 -7.29 -10.33
C SER A 102 0.92 -6.30 -10.98
N ALA A 103 1.04 -5.02 -10.66
CA ALA A 103 0.25 -3.96 -11.26
C ALA A 103 0.50 -3.82 -12.77
N LEU A 104 1.76 -3.90 -13.21
CA LEU A 104 2.17 -3.82 -14.61
C LEU A 104 1.58 -4.98 -15.41
N ARG A 105 1.67 -6.22 -14.90
CA ARG A 105 1.04 -7.39 -15.53
C ARG A 105 -0.47 -7.21 -15.68
N GLN A 106 -1.16 -6.73 -14.65
CA GLN A 106 -2.59 -6.45 -14.72
C GLN A 106 -2.90 -5.32 -15.71
N ALA A 107 -2.08 -4.27 -15.73
CA ALA A 107 -2.26 -3.14 -16.64
C ALA A 107 -2.10 -3.58 -18.10
N ALA A 108 -1.13 -4.44 -18.41
CA ALA A 108 -0.93 -4.98 -19.75
C ALA A 108 -2.15 -5.72 -20.29
N LEU A 109 -2.90 -6.44 -19.45
CA LEU A 109 -4.13 -7.14 -19.87
C LEU A 109 -5.25 -6.19 -20.32
N GLU A 110 -5.28 -4.96 -19.82
CA GLU A 110 -6.36 -4.01 -20.09
C GLU A 110 -5.94 -2.81 -20.93
N ALA A 111 -4.68 -2.40 -20.84
CA ALA A 111 -4.13 -1.25 -21.54
C ALA A 111 -4.17 -1.51 -23.04
N PHE A 112 -4.63 -0.52 -23.80
CA PHE A 112 -4.79 -0.66 -25.25
C PHE A 112 -5.55 -1.93 -25.66
N GLU A 113 -6.55 -2.34 -24.86
CA GLU A 113 -7.35 -3.55 -25.09
C GLU A 113 -6.51 -4.85 -25.07
N GLY A 114 -5.43 -4.88 -24.29
CA GLY A 114 -4.57 -6.05 -24.14
C GLY A 114 -3.56 -6.23 -25.27
N ARG A 115 -3.29 -5.17 -26.05
CA ARG A 115 -2.43 -5.23 -27.24
C ARG A 115 -0.95 -5.44 -26.92
N TYR A 116 -0.50 -5.03 -25.74
CA TYR A 116 0.90 -5.11 -25.33
C TYR A 116 1.05 -6.09 -24.16
N ASP A 117 2.13 -6.85 -24.15
CA ASP A 117 2.54 -7.58 -22.95
C ASP A 117 3.16 -6.64 -21.90
N ALA A 118 3.48 -7.19 -20.73
CA ALA A 118 4.05 -6.40 -19.63
C ALA A 118 5.39 -5.75 -19.99
N ALA A 119 6.26 -6.45 -20.72
CA ALA A 119 7.59 -5.95 -21.10
C ALA A 119 7.50 -4.84 -22.17
N GLU A 120 6.56 -4.95 -23.09
CA GLU A 120 6.27 -3.91 -24.08
C GLU A 120 5.63 -2.67 -23.44
N LEU A 121 4.75 -2.87 -22.46
CA LEU A 121 4.12 -1.78 -21.71
C LEU A 121 5.15 -1.05 -20.83
N GLU A 122 6.06 -1.79 -20.20
CA GLU A 122 7.15 -1.23 -19.37
C GLU A 122 8.00 -0.22 -20.14
N GLN A 123 8.31 -0.50 -21.41
CA GLN A 123 9.09 0.42 -22.26
C GLN A 123 8.39 1.75 -22.51
N ARG A 124 7.07 1.82 -22.31
CA ARG A 124 6.25 3.03 -22.50
C ARG A 124 6.02 3.79 -21.20
N VAL A 125 6.39 3.22 -20.05
CA VAL A 125 6.06 3.75 -18.74
C VAL A 125 7.34 3.97 -17.94
N ASN A 126 7.52 5.19 -17.42
CA ASN A 126 8.62 5.45 -16.52
C ASN A 126 8.27 4.92 -15.12
N HIS A 127 8.82 3.75 -14.75
CA HIS A 127 8.61 3.10 -13.47
C HIS A 127 8.75 4.08 -12.28
N LYS A 128 9.90 4.77 -12.19
CA LYS A 128 10.16 5.73 -11.10
C LYS A 128 9.14 6.86 -11.04
N ALA A 129 8.67 7.35 -12.20
CA ALA A 129 7.65 8.40 -12.24
C ALA A 129 6.31 7.91 -11.68
N VAL A 130 5.92 6.67 -11.98
CA VAL A 130 4.68 6.06 -11.46
C VAL A 130 4.75 5.88 -9.94
N ILE A 131 5.86 5.34 -9.41
CA ILE A 131 6.04 5.18 -7.96
C ILE A 131 6.00 6.54 -7.25
N ASN A 132 6.73 7.54 -7.78
CA ASN A 132 6.72 8.89 -7.21
C ASN A 132 5.31 9.50 -7.21
N GLN A 133 4.54 9.30 -8.28
CA GLN A 133 3.16 9.77 -8.35
C GLN A 133 2.26 9.07 -7.33
N ALA A 134 2.39 7.75 -7.17
CA ALA A 134 1.65 6.99 -6.16
C ALA A 134 1.96 7.48 -4.74
N ILE A 135 3.24 7.70 -4.42
CA ILE A 135 3.67 8.24 -3.12
C ILE A 135 3.09 9.63 -2.90
N ALA A 136 3.16 10.52 -3.89
CA ALA A 136 2.63 11.88 -3.78
C ALA A 136 1.12 11.88 -3.49
N LEU A 137 0.36 10.98 -4.14
CA LEU A 137 -1.07 10.82 -3.88
C LEU A 137 -1.36 10.28 -2.46
N ILE A 138 -0.54 9.34 -1.98
CA ILE A 138 -0.74 8.72 -0.66
C ILE A 138 -0.38 9.67 0.48
N VAL A 139 0.77 10.34 0.39
CA VAL A 139 1.24 11.28 1.43
C VAL A 139 0.41 12.57 1.40
N GLY A 140 -0.16 12.91 0.25
CA GLY A 140 -0.82 14.18 -0.01
C GLY A 140 0.22 15.27 -0.26
N SER A 141 0.08 16.02 -1.35
CA SER A 141 0.57 17.40 -1.34
C SER A 141 -0.32 18.18 -0.37
N GLU A 142 0.25 19.01 0.50
CA GLU A 142 -0.45 19.93 1.41
C GLU A 142 -1.34 20.95 0.67
N THR A 143 -2.36 20.52 -0.07
CA THR A 143 -3.08 21.41 -0.99
C THR A 143 -4.57 21.12 -1.07
N ASP A 144 -5.18 20.71 0.05
CA ASP A 144 -6.65 20.70 0.19
C ASP A 144 -7.15 21.25 1.54
N SER A 145 -6.32 22.01 2.26
CA SER A 145 -6.74 22.77 3.44
C SER A 145 -7.05 24.25 3.14
N ALA A 146 -7.48 24.56 1.92
CA ALA A 146 -7.86 25.93 1.53
C ALA A 146 -9.10 25.96 0.64
N ILE A 147 -10.17 25.29 1.07
CA ILE A 147 -11.54 25.67 0.71
C ILE A 147 -12.40 25.53 1.97
N ASP A 148 -12.39 26.60 2.76
CA ASP A 148 -13.49 27.05 3.63
C ASP A 148 -13.49 28.58 3.62
#